data_AF-A0A1S4M5L6-F1
#
_entry.id   AF-A0A1S4M5L6-F1
#
_cell.length_a   1.000
_cell.length_b   1.000
_cell.length_c   1.000
_cell.angle_alpha   90.00
_cell.angle_beta   90.00
_cell.angle_gamma   90.00
#
_symmetry.space_group_name_H-M   'P 1'
#
loop_
_entity.id
_entity.type
_entity.pdbx_description
1 polymer ?
#
loop_
_entity_poly.entity_id
_entity_poly.type
_entity_poly.pdbx_seq_one_letter_code
_entity_poly.pdbx_strand_id
1 'polypeptide(L)' 'VRKPKAAPDNSPHKNHRGTSKKPRRRRTAFTQSQLAFLENKFRYQKYLSVSDRGSVAEALHLTETQVKTWYQNRR' A
#
# COMPACT_ATOMS: atom_id res chain seq x y z
N VAL A 1 -26.72 42.51 23.64
CA VAL A 1 -26.59 41.59 24.80
C VAL A 1 -25.71 40.42 24.40
N ARG A 2 -24.45 40.38 24.86
CA ARG A 2 -23.49 39.30 24.60
C ARG A 2 -23.67 38.22 25.66
N LYS A 3 -23.75 36.95 25.26
CA LYS A 3 -23.75 35.79 26.16
C LYS A 3 -22.39 35.10 26.04
N PRO A 4 -21.59 34.96 27.11
CA PRO A 4 -20.32 34.25 27.08
C PRO A 4 -20.55 32.74 27.28
N LYS A 5 -19.84 31.89 26.53
CA LYS A 5 -19.78 30.44 26.77
C LYS A 5 -18.40 30.12 27.35
N ALA A 6 -18.38 29.74 28.63
CA ALA A 6 -17.21 29.19 29.31
C ALA A 6 -16.95 27.74 28.86
N ALA A 7 -15.68 27.38 28.76
CA ALA A 7 -15.09 26.07 28.45
C ALA A 7 -14.98 25.18 29.73
N PRO A 8 -14.23 24.05 29.82
CA PRO A 8 -13.48 23.27 28.82
C PRO A 8 -13.60 21.71 28.94
N ASP A 9 -12.91 21.03 28.01
CA ASP A 9 -12.25 19.72 28.12
C ASP A 9 -13.06 18.42 28.29
N ASN A 10 -12.78 17.48 27.36
CA ASN A 10 -12.37 16.09 27.63
C ASN A 10 -12.96 15.10 26.61
N SER A 11 -12.26 14.87 25.49
CA SER A 11 -11.98 13.51 25.01
C SER A 11 -11.04 13.55 23.79
N PRO A 12 -10.03 12.68 23.77
CA PRO A 12 -8.83 12.90 23.00
C PRO A 12 -9.07 12.60 21.52
N HIS A 13 -8.88 13.61 20.68
CA HIS A 13 -8.44 13.36 19.31
C HIS A 13 -7.10 12.65 19.43
N LYS A 14 -7.15 11.31 19.31
CA LYS A 14 -5.98 10.44 19.40
C LYS A 14 -5.14 10.63 18.13
N ASN A 15 -4.49 11.78 18.08
CA ASN A 15 -3.34 12.13 17.28
C ASN A 15 -2.26 11.08 17.62
N HIS A 16 -2.27 9.95 16.92
CA HIS A 16 -1.14 9.04 16.92
C HIS A 16 -0.02 9.65 16.05
N ARG A 17 0.50 10.80 16.51
CA ARG A 17 1.93 11.14 16.37
C ARG A 17 2.71 10.29 17.37
N GLY A 18 2.54 8.98 17.28
CA GLY A 18 3.31 7.99 18.02
C GLY A 18 4.49 7.61 17.15
N THR A 19 5.67 8.04 17.58
CA THR A 19 6.99 7.57 17.17
C THR A 19 7.15 6.07 17.45
N SER A 20 6.38 5.23 16.77
CA SER A 20 6.67 3.81 16.62
C SER A 20 7.29 3.71 15.24
N LYS A 21 8.62 3.76 15.16
CA LYS A 21 9.34 3.35 13.94
C LYS A 21 9.03 1.85 13.77
N LYS A 22 7.85 1.52 13.23
CA LYS A 22 7.60 0.22 12.60
C LYS A 22 8.82 0.04 11.70
N PRO A 23 9.62 -1.02 11.88
CA PRO A 23 10.76 -1.25 11.02
C PRO A 23 10.30 -1.07 9.59
N ARG A 24 10.84 -0.07 8.89
CA ARG A 24 10.52 0.12 7.47
C ARG A 24 10.83 -1.22 6.85
N ARG A 25 9.81 -1.90 6.34
CA ARG A 25 9.97 -3.21 5.69
C ARG A 25 11.12 -3.03 4.71
N ARG A 26 12.17 -3.85 4.85
CA ARG A 26 13.33 -3.78 3.96
C ARG A 26 12.79 -3.77 2.54
N ARG A 27 13.16 -2.77 1.75
CA ARG A 27 12.74 -2.70 0.36
C ARG A 27 13.26 -3.95 -0.33
N THR A 28 12.35 -4.79 -0.79
CA THR A 28 12.69 -5.90 -1.67
C THR A 28 12.87 -5.32 -3.07
N ALA A 29 14.05 -5.52 -3.66
CA ALA A 29 14.25 -5.27 -5.09
C ALA A 29 13.70 -6.46 -5.87
N PHE A 30 12.95 -6.19 -6.93
CA PHE A 30 12.53 -7.23 -7.88
C PHE A 30 13.69 -7.54 -8.83
N THR A 31 13.81 -8.80 -9.25
CA THR A 31 14.76 -9.19 -10.29
C THR A 31 14.33 -8.64 -11.66
N GLN A 32 15.26 -8.57 -12.60
CA GLN A 32 14.96 -8.13 -13.96
C GLN A 32 13.90 -9.00 -14.64
N SER A 33 13.91 -10.32 -14.39
CA SER A 33 12.92 -11.26 -14.91
C SER A 33 11.53 -11.03 -14.32
N GLN A 34 11.43 -10.77 -13.02
CA GLN A 34 10.17 -10.42 -12.36
C GLN A 34 9.59 -9.13 -12.93
N LEU A 35 10.42 -8.09 -13.11
CA LEU A 35 10.01 -6.83 -13.70
C LEU A 35 9.52 -7.00 -15.14
N ALA A 36 10.25 -7.73 -15.98
CA ALA A 36 9.87 -7.97 -17.36
C ALA A 36 8.52 -8.69 -17.48
N PHE A 37 8.26 -9.70 -16.64
CA PHE A 37 6.97 -10.38 -16.59
C PHE A 37 5.84 -9.44 -16.17
N LEU A 38 6.05 -8.67 -15.09
CA LEU A 38 5.06 -7.71 -14.58
C LEU A 38 4.74 -6.64 -15.63
N GLU A 39 5.75 -6.09 -16.30
CA GLU A 39 5.58 -5.12 -17.38
C GLU A 39 4.85 -5.71 -18.58
N ASN A 40 5.22 -6.92 -19.01
CA ASN A 40 4.56 -7.57 -20.12
C ASN A 40 3.07 -7.78 -19.82
N LYS A 41 2.73 -8.32 -18.64
CA LYS A 41 1.33 -8.50 -18.25
C LYS A 41 0.59 -7.16 -18.13
N PHE A 42 1.23 -6.11 -17.60
CA PHE A 42 0.66 -4.76 -17.50
C PHE A 42 0.40 -4.08 -18.85
N ARG A 43 1.11 -4.46 -19.92
CA ARG A 43 0.82 -3.95 -21.28
C ARG A 43 -0.57 -4.39 -21.73
N TYR A 44 -0.93 -5.64 -21.48
CA TYR A 44 -2.23 -6.21 -21.89
C TYR A 44 -3.34 -5.98 -20.86
N GLN A 45 -3.01 -5.91 -19.57
CA GLN A 45 -3.99 -5.81 -18.49
C GLN A 45 -3.55 -4.77 -17.45
N LYS A 46 -4.12 -3.56 -17.51
CA LYS A 46 -3.78 -2.44 -16.60
C LYS A 46 -4.21 -2.66 -15.15
N TYR A 47 -5.20 -3.54 -14.94
CA TYR A 47 -5.77 -3.85 -13.63
C TYR A 47 -5.91 -5.36 -13.46
N LEU A 48 -5.31 -5.90 -12.41
CA LEU A 48 -5.48 -7.31 -12.06
C LEU A 48 -6.73 -7.53 -11.22
N SER A 49 -7.47 -8.59 -11.54
CA SER A 49 -8.46 -9.17 -10.64
C SER A 49 -7.78 -9.78 -9.40
N VAL A 50 -8.56 -10.16 -8.39
CA VAL A 50 -8.02 -10.84 -7.20
C VAL A 50 -7.39 -12.18 -7.59
N SER A 51 -8.07 -12.96 -8.44
CA SER A 51 -7.58 -14.25 -8.91
C SER A 51 -6.29 -14.12 -9.73
N ASP A 52 -6.24 -13.18 -10.69
CA ASP A 52 -5.03 -12.97 -11.50
C ASP A 52 -3.82 -12.56 -10.66
N ARG A 53 -4.07 -11.78 -9.61
CA ARG A 53 -3.01 -11.36 -8.68
C ARG A 53 -2.40 -12.55 -7.96
N GLY A 54 -3.21 -13.50 -7.50
CA GLY A 54 -2.74 -14.75 -6.90
C GLY A 54 -1.83 -15.52 -7.86
N SER A 55 -2.28 -15.75 -9.09
CA SER A 55 -1.51 -16.48 -10.10
C SER A 55 -0.17 -15.81 -10.43
N VAL A 56 -0.14 -14.47 -10.53
CA VAL A 56 1.11 -13.72 -10.78
C VAL A 56 2.05 -13.78 -9.57
N ALA A 57 1.50 -13.72 -8.37
CA ALA A 57 2.28 -13.79 -7.14
C ALA A 57 2.98 -15.15 -7.02
N GLU A 58 2.26 -16.24 -7.26
CA GLU A 58 2.80 -17.60 -7.28
C GLU A 58 3.88 -17.76 -8.36
N ALA A 59 3.60 -17.32 -9.59
CA ALA A 59 4.53 -17.45 -10.72
C ALA A 59 5.86 -16.69 -10.52
N LEU A 60 5.86 -15.61 -9.73
CA LEU A 60 7.04 -14.77 -9.49
C LEU A 60 7.68 -15.00 -8.11
N HIS A 61 7.14 -15.91 -7.31
CA HIS A 61 7.48 -16.09 -5.89
C HIS A 61 7.43 -14.77 -5.11
N LEU A 62 6.38 -13.99 -5.37
CA LEU A 62 6.08 -12.74 -4.68
C LEU A 62 4.81 -12.89 -3.86
N THR A 63 4.55 -11.93 -2.98
CA THR A 63 3.25 -11.82 -2.31
C THR A 63 2.25 -11.03 -3.15
N GLU A 64 0.97 -11.34 -3.02
CA GLU A 64 -0.10 -10.55 -3.65
C GLU A 64 0.01 -9.05 -3.33
N THR A 65 0.44 -8.69 -2.12
CA THR A 65 0.62 -7.29 -1.72
C THR A 65 1.74 -6.62 -2.51
N GLN A 66 2.84 -7.32 -2.81
CA GLN A 66 3.91 -6.79 -3.64
C GLN A 66 3.43 -6.58 -5.09
N VAL A 67 2.72 -7.55 -5.65
CA VAL A 67 2.14 -7.43 -7.00
C VAL A 67 1.15 -6.27 -7.06
N LYS A 68 0.24 -6.16 -6.08
CA LYS A 68 -0.70 -5.04 -5.95
C LYS A 68 0.02 -3.69 -5.89
N THR A 69 1.04 -3.58 -5.04
CA THR A 69 1.80 -2.33 -4.87
C THR A 69 2.53 -1.95 -6.15
N TRP A 70 3.13 -2.92 -6.84
CA TRP A 70 3.78 -2.68 -8.12
C TRP A 70 2.80 -2.17 -9.18
N TYR A 71 1.62 -2.80 -9.31
CA TYR A 71 0.56 -2.35 -10.23
C TYR A 71 0.04 -0.95 -9.89
N GLN A 72 -0.06 -0.62 -8.60
CA GLN A 72 -0.45 0.72 -8.16
C GLN A 72 0.60 1.77 -8.48
N ASN A 73 1.89 1.44 -8.39
CA ASN A 73 2.99 2.34 -8.74
C ASN A 73 3.18 2.50 -10.25
N ARG A 74 2.61 1.60 -11.07
CA ARG A 74 2.81 1.58 -12.52
C ARG A 74 1.75 2.35 -13.32
N ARG A 75 0.52 2.41 -12.81
CA ARG A 75 -0.63 3.08 -13.45
C ARG A 75 -0.59 4.60 -13.34
#